data_AF-A0AAD2PV83-F1
#
_entry.id   AF-A0AAD2PV83-F1
#
_cell.length_a   1.000
_cell.length_b   1.000
_cell.length_c   1.000
_cell.angle_alpha   90.00
_cell.angle_beta   90.00
_cell.angle_gamma   90.00
#
_symmetry.space_group_name_H-M   'P 1'
#
loop_
_entity.id
_entity.type
_entity.pdbx_description
1 polymer ?
#
loop_
_entity_poly.entity_id
_entity_poly.type
_entity_poly.pdbx_seq_one_letter_code
_entity_poly.pdbx_strand_id
1 'polypeptide(L)'
;MRAAAGFTTSEGRYYNPRALVVPPEELKKKIFPFADRALETVEAACKSKGSRMGGYYLGTARGFLEMLLQDAVAMKVLHPERCNGHMFFQAFPELFRNQLFLEYTAKMRLELSHAVEVRTATVDAMLPGVIEHFNSLGQGVWRNGEDIMEVKKDVNDLREAIPAMMRDTTLATWQVAIMRDTMLATWQSLLSGMTSMVGDTRSATATAPSAFPAMQQQTIAAAANPLHLTEQIRSFTFESQHNNLKGMWEEWHGLRNYKDMPMAGGVAALEELHGPKWREKNIQQRVSRQGTICLAIKKKSEAESKSIDSVCNEWNEKYAVDLNKNMRSFVQYLQNKNWIPVHA
;
A
#
# COMPACT_ATOMS: atom_id res chain seq x y z
N MET A 1 -4.71 -17.44 -3.64
CA MET A 1 -5.13 -18.59 -4.49
C MET A 1 -4.02 -19.09 -5.41
N ARG A 2 -3.34 -18.25 -6.20
CA ARG A 2 -2.31 -18.73 -7.16
C ARG A 2 -1.11 -19.45 -6.53
N ALA A 3 -0.57 -18.92 -5.43
CA ALA A 3 0.49 -19.60 -4.67
C ALA A 3 0.04 -20.97 -4.13
N ALA A 4 -1.24 -21.13 -3.79
CA ALA A 4 -1.81 -22.40 -3.35
C ALA A 4 -2.01 -23.39 -4.51
N ALA A 5 -2.09 -22.90 -5.75
CA ALA A 5 -2.15 -23.70 -6.97
C ALA A 5 -0.74 -23.96 -7.57
N GLY A 6 0.34 -23.69 -6.82
CA GLY A 6 1.71 -23.95 -7.24
C GLY A 6 2.34 -22.91 -8.18
N PHE A 7 1.66 -21.79 -8.45
CA PHE A 7 2.25 -20.72 -9.25
C PHE A 7 3.23 -19.89 -8.41
N THR A 8 4.40 -19.59 -8.97
CA THR A 8 5.37 -18.69 -8.33
C THR A 8 4.76 -17.29 -8.15
N THR A 9 5.06 -16.66 -7.01
CA THR A 9 4.49 -15.35 -6.63
C THR A 9 5.09 -14.17 -7.40
N SER A 10 6.05 -14.41 -8.29
CA SER A 10 6.73 -13.37 -9.06
C SER A 10 5.84 -12.85 -10.20
N GLU A 11 5.50 -11.56 -10.12
CA GLU A 11 5.16 -10.66 -11.24
C GLU A 11 3.79 -10.73 -11.92
N GLY A 12 2.77 -11.31 -11.30
CA GLY A 12 1.36 -10.99 -11.61
C GLY A 12 0.84 -11.33 -13.02
N ARG A 13 1.70 -11.73 -13.96
CA ARG A 13 1.40 -12.05 -15.35
C ARG A 13 1.59 -13.54 -15.59
N TYR A 14 0.54 -14.31 -15.31
CA TYR A 14 0.52 -15.72 -15.67
C TYR A 14 -0.07 -15.87 -17.07
N TYR A 15 0.73 -16.41 -17.98
CA TYR A 15 0.33 -16.67 -19.35
C TYR A 15 0.13 -18.17 -19.56
N ASN A 16 -1.11 -18.58 -19.82
CA ASN A 16 -1.47 -19.95 -20.21
C ASN A 16 -1.78 -19.97 -21.72
N PRO A 17 -0.84 -20.38 -22.58
CA PRO A 17 -1.08 -20.38 -24.03
C PRO A 17 -2.26 -21.26 -24.44
N ARG A 18 -2.54 -22.33 -23.67
CA ARG A 18 -3.68 -23.23 -23.93
C ARG A 18 -5.03 -22.53 -23.84
N ALA A 19 -5.13 -21.50 -23.01
CA ALA A 19 -6.38 -20.76 -22.81
C ALA A 19 -6.70 -19.81 -23.99
N LEU A 20 -5.75 -19.56 -24.89
CA LEU A 20 -5.97 -18.71 -26.06
C LEU A 20 -6.70 -19.44 -27.19
N VAL A 21 -6.61 -20.77 -27.24
CA VAL A 21 -7.25 -21.56 -28.30
C VAL A 21 -8.53 -22.17 -27.75
N VAL A 22 -9.64 -21.51 -28.04
CA VAL A 22 -10.98 -21.96 -27.64
C VAL A 22 -11.37 -23.19 -28.47
N PRO A 23 -11.79 -24.31 -27.85
CA PRO A 23 -12.27 -25.48 -28.59
C PRO A 23 -13.55 -25.16 -29.38
N PRO A 24 -13.72 -25.69 -30.60
CA PRO A 24 -14.96 -25.54 -31.39
C PRO A 24 -16.19 -26.02 -30.62
N GLU A 25 -17.32 -25.32 -30.74
CA GLU A 25 -18.57 -25.68 -30.04
C GLU A 25 -19.09 -27.06 -30.46
N GLU A 26 -18.95 -27.41 -31.74
CA GLU A 26 -19.34 -28.70 -32.28
C GLU A 26 -18.52 -29.84 -31.66
N LEU A 27 -17.25 -29.58 -31.34
CA LEU A 27 -16.38 -30.53 -30.66
C LEU A 27 -16.77 -30.65 -29.19
N LYS A 28 -17.08 -29.54 -28.50
CA LYS A 28 -17.53 -29.54 -27.09
C LYS A 28 -18.81 -30.37 -26.91
N LYS A 29 -19.77 -30.24 -27.82
CA LYS A 29 -21.03 -31.01 -27.84
C LYS A 29 -20.82 -32.53 -27.98
N LYS A 30 -19.72 -32.97 -28.60
CA LYS A 30 -19.42 -34.39 -28.82
C LYS A 30 -18.90 -35.12 -27.59
N ILE A 31 -18.23 -34.43 -26.66
CA ILE A 31 -17.60 -35.09 -25.50
C ILE A 31 -18.63 -35.42 -24.43
N PHE A 32 -19.52 -34.46 -24.17
CA PHE A 32 -20.53 -34.62 -23.14
C PHE A 32 -21.89 -34.15 -23.68
N PRO A 33 -22.51 -34.91 -24.60
CA PRO A 33 -23.78 -34.55 -25.22
C PRO A 33 -24.95 -34.48 -24.23
N PHE A 34 -24.76 -34.93 -22.99
CA PHE A 34 -25.75 -34.78 -21.91
C PHE A 34 -25.58 -33.48 -21.11
N ALA A 35 -24.41 -32.83 -21.16
CA ALA A 35 -24.09 -31.69 -20.29
C ALA A 35 -25.00 -30.50 -20.59
N ASP A 36 -25.21 -30.18 -21.86
CA ASP A 36 -26.11 -29.08 -22.27
C ASP A 36 -27.55 -29.34 -21.83
N ARG A 37 -28.05 -30.56 -22.05
CA ARG A 37 -29.40 -30.96 -21.61
C ARG A 37 -29.56 -30.92 -20.09
N ALA A 38 -28.53 -31.36 -19.36
CA ALA A 38 -28.54 -31.31 -17.90
C ALA A 38 -28.50 -29.86 -17.38
N LEU A 39 -27.72 -29.00 -18.01
CA LEU A 39 -27.66 -27.55 -17.75
C LEU A 39 -29.03 -26.91 -17.93
N GLU A 40 -29.65 -27.09 -19.10
CA GLU A 40 -30.97 -26.54 -19.39
C GLU A 40 -32.02 -27.01 -18.38
N THR A 41 -32.00 -28.30 -18.02
CA THR A 41 -32.93 -28.88 -17.04
C THR A 41 -32.75 -28.24 -15.67
N VAL A 42 -31.52 -28.08 -15.20
CA VAL A 42 -31.23 -27.49 -13.90
C VAL A 42 -31.48 -25.99 -13.90
N GLU A 43 -31.17 -25.26 -14.97
CA GLU A 43 -31.47 -23.84 -15.09
C GLU A 43 -32.99 -23.59 -15.06
N ALA A 44 -33.77 -24.40 -15.77
CA ALA A 44 -35.23 -24.35 -15.73
C ALA A 44 -35.77 -24.60 -14.31
N ALA A 45 -35.24 -25.61 -13.61
CA ALA A 45 -35.60 -25.93 -12.23
C ALA A 45 -35.17 -24.83 -11.22
N CYS A 46 -34.02 -24.18 -11.46
CA CYS A 46 -33.53 -23.07 -10.66
C CYS A 46 -34.42 -21.84 -10.81
N LYS A 47 -34.82 -21.50 -12.05
CA LYS A 47 -35.74 -20.41 -12.36
C LYS A 47 -37.11 -20.62 -11.70
N SER A 48 -37.66 -21.84 -11.74
CA SER A 48 -38.97 -22.13 -11.13
C SER A 48 -38.96 -22.11 -9.60
N LYS A 49 -37.83 -22.44 -8.96
CA LYS A 49 -37.69 -22.49 -7.49
C LYS A 49 -37.08 -21.23 -6.87
N GLY A 50 -36.71 -20.22 -7.66
CA GLY A 50 -36.04 -19.01 -7.17
C GLY A 50 -34.64 -19.24 -6.56
N SER A 51 -34.03 -20.41 -6.77
CA SER A 51 -32.72 -20.77 -6.24
C SER A 51 -31.65 -20.65 -7.33
N ARG A 52 -30.49 -20.05 -7.00
CA ARG A 52 -29.36 -19.88 -7.94
C ARG A 52 -28.30 -20.98 -7.84
N MET A 53 -28.37 -21.84 -6.82
CA MET A 53 -27.24 -22.71 -6.45
C MET A 53 -26.94 -23.83 -7.47
N GLY A 54 -27.96 -24.38 -8.14
CA GLY A 54 -27.77 -25.46 -9.12
C GLY A 54 -27.04 -25.05 -10.39
N GLY A 55 -27.25 -23.80 -10.85
CA GLY A 55 -26.62 -23.27 -12.06
C GLY A 55 -25.09 -23.11 -11.93
N TYR A 56 -24.59 -22.80 -10.74
CA TYR A 56 -23.15 -22.60 -10.52
C TYR A 56 -22.34 -23.89 -10.67
N TYR A 57 -22.85 -25.03 -10.20
CA TYR A 57 -22.15 -26.31 -10.29
C TYR A 57 -21.97 -26.75 -11.75
N LEU A 58 -23.05 -26.71 -12.53
CA LEU A 58 -23.01 -27.13 -13.92
C LEU A 58 -22.27 -26.14 -14.82
N GLY A 59 -22.35 -24.83 -14.53
CA GLY A 59 -21.50 -23.83 -15.18
C GLY A 59 -20.01 -24.10 -14.94
N THR A 60 -19.65 -24.49 -13.72
CA THR A 60 -18.29 -24.91 -13.38
C THR A 60 -17.91 -26.20 -14.11
N ALA A 61 -18.81 -27.19 -14.18
CA ALA A 61 -18.60 -28.42 -14.94
C ALA A 61 -18.30 -28.11 -16.42
N ARG A 62 -19.04 -27.23 -17.08
CA ARG A 62 -18.77 -26.80 -18.46
C ARG A 62 -17.36 -26.23 -18.63
N GLY A 63 -16.89 -25.43 -17.68
CA GLY A 63 -15.51 -24.93 -17.64
C GLY A 63 -14.47 -26.05 -17.53
N PHE A 64 -14.73 -27.06 -16.69
CA PHE A 64 -13.87 -28.24 -16.60
C PHE A 64 -13.81 -29.04 -17.91
N LEU A 65 -14.93 -29.16 -18.63
CA LEU A 65 -14.97 -29.87 -19.91
C LEU A 65 -14.12 -29.19 -20.99
N GLU A 66 -14.17 -27.86 -21.03
CA GLU A 66 -13.34 -27.07 -21.95
C GLU A 66 -11.85 -27.23 -21.62
N MET A 67 -11.50 -27.14 -20.34
CA MET A 67 -10.12 -27.33 -19.88
C MET A 67 -9.60 -28.74 -20.18
N LEU A 68 -10.44 -29.76 -20.02
CA LEU A 68 -10.09 -31.15 -20.33
C LEU A 68 -9.80 -31.37 -21.82
N LEU A 69 -10.50 -30.65 -22.71
CA LEU A 69 -10.19 -30.61 -24.14
C LEU A 69 -8.85 -29.93 -24.44
N GLN A 70 -8.62 -28.76 -23.85
CA GLN A 70 -7.37 -28.03 -23.98
C GLN A 70 -6.18 -28.88 -23.52
N ASP A 71 -6.34 -29.62 -22.42
CA ASP A 71 -5.32 -30.48 -21.85
C ASP A 71 -5.06 -31.73 -22.67
N ALA A 72 -6.12 -32.35 -23.22
CA ALA A 72 -5.97 -33.49 -24.11
C ALA A 72 -5.17 -33.12 -25.38
N VAL A 73 -5.45 -31.95 -25.96
CA VAL A 73 -4.69 -31.46 -27.11
C VAL A 73 -3.26 -31.10 -26.73
N ALA A 74 -3.07 -30.36 -25.64
CA ALA A 74 -1.73 -30.00 -25.18
C ALA A 74 -0.88 -31.24 -24.90
N MET A 75 -1.45 -32.28 -24.31
CA MET A 75 -0.78 -33.57 -24.11
C MET A 75 -0.40 -34.23 -25.44
N LYS A 76 -1.31 -34.22 -26.43
CA LYS A 76 -1.03 -34.79 -27.76
C LYS A 76 0.05 -34.02 -28.53
N VAL A 77 0.19 -32.71 -28.28
CA VAL A 77 1.21 -31.86 -28.90
C VAL A 77 2.56 -31.97 -28.19
N LEU A 78 2.58 -31.80 -26.87
CA LEU A 78 3.81 -31.67 -26.08
C LEU A 78 4.36 -33.02 -25.62
N HIS A 79 3.49 -34.01 -25.45
CA HIS A 79 3.81 -35.32 -24.85
C HIS A 79 3.10 -36.47 -25.59
N PRO A 80 3.28 -36.62 -26.91
CA PRO A 80 2.57 -37.63 -27.70
C PRO A 80 2.79 -39.06 -27.20
N GLU A 81 3.93 -39.35 -26.58
CA GLU A 81 4.25 -40.63 -25.96
C GLU A 81 3.28 -41.02 -24.85
N ARG A 82 2.72 -40.02 -24.13
CA ARG A 82 1.76 -40.23 -23.04
C ARG A 82 0.35 -40.51 -23.55
N CYS A 83 0.06 -40.23 -24.82
CA CYS A 83 -1.25 -40.52 -25.40
C CYS A 83 -1.38 -42.01 -25.78
N ASN A 84 -0.26 -42.67 -26.07
CA ASN A 84 -0.23 -44.08 -26.40
C ASN A 84 -0.55 -44.93 -25.16
N GLY A 85 -1.66 -45.66 -25.19
CA GLY A 85 -2.06 -46.50 -24.05
C GLY A 85 -2.90 -45.77 -22.99
N HIS A 86 -3.08 -44.45 -23.10
CA HIS A 86 -3.82 -43.70 -22.09
C HIS A 86 -5.32 -43.91 -22.23
N MET A 87 -5.95 -44.41 -21.15
CA MET A 87 -7.35 -44.81 -21.11
C MET A 87 -8.30 -43.76 -21.67
N PHE A 88 -8.06 -42.47 -21.38
CA PHE A 88 -8.89 -41.39 -21.89
C PHE A 88 -8.92 -41.32 -23.44
N PHE A 89 -7.79 -41.49 -24.11
CA PHE A 89 -7.73 -41.47 -25.57
C PHE A 89 -8.24 -42.77 -26.20
N GLN A 90 -8.14 -43.89 -25.47
CA GLN A 90 -8.63 -45.19 -25.90
C GLN A 90 -10.14 -45.36 -25.71
N ALA A 91 -10.72 -44.76 -24.67
CA ALA A 91 -12.14 -44.87 -24.35
C ALA A 91 -13.02 -44.08 -25.33
N PHE A 92 -12.48 -43.03 -25.96
CA PHE A 92 -13.20 -42.17 -26.90
C PHE A 92 -12.46 -42.00 -28.24
N PRO A 93 -12.18 -43.10 -28.98
CA PRO A 93 -11.36 -43.03 -30.18
C PRO A 93 -12.01 -42.19 -31.28
N GLU A 94 -13.35 -42.23 -31.39
CA GLU A 94 -14.13 -41.44 -32.34
C GLU A 94 -13.99 -39.93 -32.14
N LEU A 95 -13.79 -39.49 -30.89
CA LEU A 95 -13.58 -38.09 -30.56
C LEU A 95 -12.18 -37.63 -30.99
N PHE A 96 -11.15 -38.39 -30.64
CA PHE A 96 -9.75 -37.98 -30.85
C PHE A 96 -9.22 -38.22 -32.27
N ARG A 97 -9.95 -39.00 -33.06
CA ARG A 97 -9.76 -39.16 -34.51
C ARG A 97 -10.65 -38.24 -35.34
N ASN A 98 -11.55 -37.48 -34.69
CA ASN A 98 -12.44 -36.56 -35.38
C ASN A 98 -11.67 -35.42 -36.06
N GLN A 99 -12.08 -35.05 -37.26
CA GLN A 99 -11.46 -33.98 -38.03
C GLN A 99 -11.42 -32.64 -37.27
N LEU A 100 -12.48 -32.28 -36.54
CA LEU A 100 -12.53 -31.06 -35.73
C LEU A 100 -11.47 -31.08 -34.61
N PHE A 101 -11.24 -32.25 -34.00
CA PHE A 101 -10.22 -32.41 -32.97
C PHE A 101 -8.80 -32.28 -33.57
N LEU A 102 -8.58 -32.84 -34.77
CA LEU A 102 -7.29 -32.76 -35.46
C LEU A 102 -6.97 -31.31 -35.89
N GLU A 103 -7.96 -30.59 -36.42
CA GLU A 103 -7.82 -29.17 -36.76
C GLU A 103 -7.57 -28.30 -35.52
N TYR A 104 -8.30 -28.55 -34.44
CA TYR A 104 -8.05 -27.89 -33.15
C TYR A 104 -6.64 -28.20 -32.62
N THR A 105 -6.16 -29.43 -32.79
CA THR A 105 -4.80 -29.83 -32.45
C THR A 105 -3.75 -29.07 -33.26
N ALA A 106 -3.97 -28.88 -34.56
CA ALA A 106 -3.07 -28.12 -35.41
C ALA A 106 -3.00 -26.64 -34.98
N LYS A 107 -4.14 -26.01 -34.66
CA LYS A 107 -4.19 -24.63 -34.14
C LYS A 107 -3.45 -24.50 -32.81
N MET A 108 -3.73 -25.40 -31.86
CA MET A 108 -3.05 -25.39 -30.56
C MET A 108 -1.54 -25.59 -30.68
N ARG A 109 -1.08 -26.41 -31.63
CA ARG A 109 0.35 -26.62 -31.87
C ARG A 109 1.07 -25.30 -32.20
N LEU A 110 0.48 -24.47 -33.05
CA LEU A 110 1.06 -23.17 -33.43
C LEU A 110 1.19 -22.23 -32.22
N GLU A 111 0.17 -22.15 -31.38
CA GLU A 111 0.20 -21.30 -30.18
C GLU A 111 1.19 -21.82 -29.13
N LEU A 112 1.25 -23.14 -28.93
CA LEU A 112 2.20 -23.74 -27.99
C LEU A 112 3.65 -23.58 -28.43
N SER A 113 3.94 -23.60 -29.73
CA SER A 113 5.30 -23.32 -30.24
C SER A 113 5.70 -21.85 -30.02
N HIS A 114 4.82 -20.90 -30.30
CA HIS A 114 5.12 -19.47 -30.11
C HIS A 114 5.26 -19.08 -28.63
N ALA A 115 4.55 -19.75 -27.72
CA ALA A 115 4.60 -19.44 -26.30
C ALA A 115 5.98 -19.67 -25.65
N VAL A 116 6.78 -20.59 -26.20
CA VAL A 116 8.16 -20.87 -25.76
C VAL A 116 9.11 -19.76 -26.25
N GLU A 117 8.89 -19.26 -27.46
CA GLU A 117 9.69 -18.19 -28.08
C GLU A 117 9.40 -16.81 -27.49
N VAL A 118 8.14 -16.47 -27.18
CA VAL A 118 7.81 -15.15 -26.62
C VAL A 118 8.43 -14.97 -25.23
N ARG A 119 8.54 -16.01 -24.39
CA ARG A 119 9.17 -15.87 -23.07
C ARG A 119 10.69 -15.67 -23.14
N THR A 120 11.35 -16.16 -24.18
CA THR A 120 12.80 -16.01 -24.39
C THR A 120 13.10 -14.71 -25.15
N ALA A 121 12.39 -14.45 -26.25
CA ALA A 121 12.57 -13.26 -27.07
C ALA A 121 12.15 -11.95 -26.37
N THR A 122 11.11 -11.94 -25.52
CA THR A 122 10.67 -10.69 -24.86
C THR A 122 11.63 -10.24 -23.76
N VAL A 123 12.30 -11.17 -23.08
CA VAL A 123 13.32 -10.82 -22.07
C VAL A 123 14.58 -10.31 -22.75
N ASP A 124 15.05 -10.99 -23.80
CA ASP A 124 16.25 -10.58 -24.55
C ASP A 124 16.04 -9.30 -25.37
N ALA A 125 14.85 -9.06 -25.90
CA ALA A 125 14.53 -7.83 -26.63
C ALA A 125 14.28 -6.61 -25.72
N MET A 126 13.87 -6.82 -24.46
CA MET A 126 13.66 -5.72 -23.51
C MET A 126 14.94 -5.34 -22.75
N LEU A 127 15.95 -6.22 -22.71
CA LEU A 127 17.22 -5.97 -22.02
C LEU A 127 17.96 -4.72 -22.52
N PRO A 128 18.14 -4.48 -23.84
CA PRO A 128 18.85 -3.29 -24.32
C PRO A 128 18.16 -1.99 -23.90
N GLY A 129 16.84 -1.90 -24.04
CA GLY A 129 16.08 -0.70 -23.67
C GLY A 129 16.06 -0.44 -22.16
N VAL A 130 16.04 -1.50 -21.34
CA VAL A 130 16.14 -1.38 -19.88
C VAL A 130 17.55 -0.95 -19.46
N ILE A 131 18.59 -1.48 -20.11
CA ILE A 131 19.99 -1.08 -19.86
C ILE A 131 20.22 0.38 -20.29
N GLU A 132 19.70 0.80 -21.44
CA GLU A 132 19.74 2.19 -21.89
C GLU A 132 18.99 3.12 -20.93
N HIS A 133 17.82 2.70 -20.45
CA HIS A 133 17.06 3.48 -19.47
C HIS A 133 17.77 3.55 -18.12
N PHE A 134 18.42 2.47 -17.66
CA PHE A 134 19.21 2.46 -16.43
C PHE A 134 20.46 3.33 -16.54
N ASN A 135 21.13 3.32 -17.69
CA ASN A 135 22.29 4.18 -17.94
C ASN A 135 21.88 5.66 -18.06
N SER A 136 20.74 5.93 -18.69
CA SER A 136 20.13 7.27 -18.76
C SER A 136 19.71 7.79 -17.38
N LEU A 137 19.06 6.95 -16.57
CA LEU A 137 18.74 7.30 -15.18
C LEU A 137 20.00 7.49 -14.34
N GLY A 138 21.00 6.64 -14.52
CA GLY A 138 22.30 6.76 -13.86
C GLY A 138 22.92 8.13 -14.13
N GLN A 139 23.02 8.54 -15.39
CA GLN A 139 23.55 9.85 -15.76
C GLN A 139 22.73 11.03 -15.20
N GLY A 140 21.40 10.90 -15.14
CA GLY A 140 20.52 11.90 -14.52
C GLY A 140 20.70 12.00 -13.00
N VAL A 141 20.89 10.87 -12.32
CA VAL A 141 21.13 10.82 -10.87
C VAL A 141 22.50 11.41 -10.50
N TRP A 142 23.53 11.24 -11.34
CA TRP A 142 24.83 11.86 -11.11
C TRP A 142 24.79 13.38 -11.28
N ARG A 143 24.10 13.90 -12.31
CA ARG A 143 23.92 15.36 -12.49
C ARG A 143 23.10 15.99 -11.38
N ASN A 144 21.97 15.38 -11.02
CA ASN A 144 21.17 15.84 -9.90
C ASN A 144 21.92 15.70 -8.56
N GLY A 145 22.88 14.79 -8.47
CA GLY A 145 23.76 14.63 -7.30
C GLY A 145 24.72 15.80 -7.12
N GLU A 146 25.30 16.32 -8.21
CA GLU A 146 26.12 17.54 -8.18
C GLU A 146 25.29 18.75 -7.78
N ASP A 147 24.12 18.94 -8.39
CA ASP A 147 23.20 20.05 -8.06
C ASP A 147 22.74 19.98 -6.59
N ILE A 148 22.49 18.78 -6.06
CA ILE A 148 22.12 18.57 -4.65
C ILE A 148 23.30 18.87 -3.71
N MET A 149 24.54 18.59 -4.11
CA MET A 149 25.71 18.94 -3.31
C MET A 149 25.95 20.46 -3.30
N GLU A 150 25.71 21.14 -4.42
CA GLU A 150 25.80 22.60 -4.52
C GLU A 150 24.71 23.28 -3.69
N VAL A 151 23.46 22.83 -3.79
CA VAL A 151 22.35 23.33 -2.94
C VAL A 151 22.61 23.06 -1.45
N LYS A 152 23.21 21.91 -1.08
CA LYS A 152 23.58 21.65 0.31
C LYS A 152 24.67 22.59 0.81
N LYS A 153 25.61 22.96 -0.05
CA LYS A 153 26.66 23.94 0.27
C LYS A 153 26.03 25.32 0.49
N ASP A 154 25.18 25.77 -0.44
CA ASP A 154 24.49 27.06 -0.33
C ASP A 154 23.60 27.15 0.92
N VAL A 155 22.91 26.06 1.27
CA VAL A 155 22.09 25.98 2.50
C VAL A 155 22.96 26.03 3.76
N ASN A 156 24.13 25.42 3.75
CA ASN A 156 25.07 25.51 4.89
C ASN A 156 25.67 26.92 4.99
N ASP A 157 26.05 27.53 3.87
CA ASP A 157 26.58 28.90 3.83
C ASP A 157 25.50 29.90 4.33
N LEU A 158 24.24 29.72 3.93
CA LEU A 158 23.09 30.48 4.46
C LEU A 158 22.88 30.24 5.96
N ARG A 159 22.99 29.00 6.42
CA ARG A 159 22.84 28.63 7.83
C ARG A 159 23.92 29.27 8.71
N GLU A 160 25.13 29.45 8.19
CA GLU A 160 26.23 30.15 8.88
C GLU A 160 26.11 31.68 8.79
N ALA A 161 25.59 32.21 7.69
CA ALA A 161 25.39 33.64 7.50
C ALA A 161 24.24 34.23 8.36
N ILE A 162 23.17 33.47 8.61
CA ILE A 162 22.01 33.96 9.39
C ILE A 162 22.39 34.38 10.83
N PRO A 163 23.18 33.60 11.60
CA PRO A 163 23.66 34.04 12.92
C PRO A 163 24.59 35.26 12.87
N ALA A 164 25.41 35.41 11.83
CA ALA A 164 26.29 36.57 11.67
C ALA A 164 25.49 37.85 11.36
N MET A 165 24.52 37.75 10.44
CA MET A 165 23.61 38.84 10.09
C MET A 165 22.69 39.24 11.26
N MET A 166 22.26 38.27 12.08
CA MET A 166 21.51 38.57 13.31
C MET A 166 22.38 39.28 14.35
N ARG A 167 23.67 38.94 14.48
CA ARG A 167 24.59 39.68 15.37
C ARG A 167 24.76 41.14 14.95
N ASP A 168 24.91 41.42 13.65
CA ASP A 168 25.04 42.80 13.14
C ASP A 168 23.75 43.61 13.31
N THR A 169 22.58 42.99 13.06
CA THR A 169 21.28 43.65 13.29
C THR A 169 21.02 43.90 14.78
N THR A 170 21.45 42.99 15.66
CA THR A 170 21.38 43.22 17.12
C THR A 170 22.35 44.30 17.59
N LEU A 171 23.56 44.40 17.03
CA LEU A 171 24.51 45.48 17.35
C LEU A 171 23.98 46.85 16.92
N ALA A 172 23.35 46.95 15.75
CA ALA A 172 22.73 48.19 15.29
C ALA A 172 21.55 48.63 16.18
N THR A 173 20.72 47.68 16.64
CA THR A 173 19.62 47.99 17.57
C THR A 173 20.09 48.33 18.99
N TRP A 174 21.18 47.71 19.46
CA TRP A 174 21.82 48.09 20.72
C TRP A 174 22.50 49.46 20.65
N GLN A 175 23.16 49.81 19.54
CA GLN A 175 23.77 51.13 19.35
C GLN A 175 22.72 52.26 19.32
N VAL A 176 21.57 52.02 18.67
CA VAL A 176 20.45 52.97 18.65
C VAL A 176 19.80 53.12 20.03
N ALA A 177 19.66 52.02 20.80
CA ALA A 177 19.15 52.08 22.17
C ALA A 177 20.10 52.84 23.11
N ILE A 178 21.42 52.57 23.02
CA ILE A 178 22.43 53.29 23.79
C ILE A 178 22.47 54.78 23.40
N MET A 179 22.41 55.12 22.11
CA MET A 179 22.34 56.52 21.67
C MET A 179 21.09 57.23 22.19
N ARG A 180 19.92 56.56 22.16
CA ARG A 180 18.66 57.11 22.68
C ARG A 180 18.76 57.39 24.18
N ASP A 181 19.26 56.44 24.95
CA ASP A 181 19.34 56.54 26.40
C ASP A 181 20.44 57.54 26.83
N THR A 182 21.53 57.64 26.09
CA THR A 182 22.58 58.66 26.30
C THR A 182 22.07 60.05 25.95
N MET A 183 21.30 60.20 24.86
CA MET A 183 20.69 61.48 24.50
C MET A 183 19.65 61.91 25.54
N LEU A 184 18.81 60.99 26.02
CA LEU A 184 17.84 61.26 27.10
C LEU A 184 18.54 61.67 28.41
N ALA A 185 19.61 60.98 28.81
CA ALA A 185 20.38 61.34 29.99
C ALA A 185 21.07 62.70 29.84
N THR A 186 21.59 63.02 28.65
CA THR A 186 22.22 64.33 28.37
C THR A 186 21.18 65.45 28.36
N TRP A 187 19.98 65.19 27.81
CA TRP A 187 18.85 66.14 27.85
C TRP A 187 18.34 66.36 29.28
N GLN A 188 18.21 65.30 30.07
CA GLN A 188 17.85 65.40 31.49
C GLN A 188 18.93 66.11 32.32
N SER A 189 20.21 65.90 32.02
CA SER A 189 21.32 66.64 32.64
C SER A 189 21.33 68.12 32.27
N LEU A 190 20.95 68.47 31.04
CA LEU A 190 20.81 69.87 30.60
C LEU A 190 19.61 70.56 31.27
N LEU A 191 18.48 69.86 31.38
CA LEU A 191 17.28 70.36 32.08
C LEU A 191 17.50 70.47 33.60
N SER A 192 18.25 69.54 34.20
CA SER A 192 18.59 69.54 35.63
C SER A 192 19.71 70.55 35.95
N GLY A 193 20.64 70.77 35.01
CA GLY A 193 21.68 71.79 35.11
C GLY A 193 21.16 73.23 35.05
N MET A 194 19.95 73.43 34.53
CA MET A 194 19.26 74.74 34.58
C MET A 194 18.45 74.95 35.88
N THR A 195 18.37 73.96 36.79
CA THR A 195 17.50 74.05 37.98
C THR A 195 18.18 73.79 39.33
N SER A 196 19.46 73.43 39.43
CA SER A 196 20.09 73.36 40.75
C SER A 196 21.62 73.44 40.72
N MET A 197 22.14 74.60 41.13
CA MET A 197 23.28 74.59 42.04
C MET A 197 22.81 74.01 43.37
N VAL A 198 23.49 72.94 43.83
CA VAL A 198 23.74 72.53 45.24
C VAL A 198 23.81 70.99 45.32
N GLY A 199 24.96 70.47 45.78
CA GLY A 199 25.02 69.35 46.74
C GLY A 199 25.14 67.90 46.23
N ASP A 200 26.38 67.40 46.30
CA ASP A 200 26.83 66.12 46.91
C ASP A 200 26.42 64.70 46.44
N THR A 201 27.47 64.00 45.97
CA THR A 201 28.01 62.64 46.26
C THR A 201 27.16 61.36 46.52
N ARG A 202 27.57 60.30 45.77
CA ARG A 202 27.77 58.85 46.09
C ARG A 202 26.79 57.77 45.56
N SER A 203 27.36 56.96 44.64
CA SER A 203 27.43 55.49 44.50
C SER A 203 26.23 54.56 44.77
N ALA A 204 25.91 53.69 43.80
CA ALA A 204 25.55 52.27 44.05
C ALA A 204 25.66 51.37 42.79
N THR A 205 26.08 50.12 43.01
CA THR A 205 26.30 48.97 42.11
C THR A 205 25.32 47.84 42.41
N ALA A 206 24.88 47.05 41.40
CA ALA A 206 24.49 45.61 41.43
C ALA A 206 23.93 45.22 40.04
N THR A 207 24.41 44.26 39.24
CA THR A 207 24.69 42.80 39.33
C THR A 207 23.45 41.89 39.32
N ALA A 208 23.37 41.05 38.27
CA ALA A 208 22.29 40.14 37.86
C ALA A 208 22.55 38.66 38.24
N PRO A 209 21.54 37.77 38.09
CA PRO A 209 21.85 36.41 37.62
C PRO A 209 20.77 35.73 36.73
N SER A 210 21.22 34.77 35.91
CA SER A 210 20.70 33.40 35.73
C SER A 210 20.65 32.92 34.26
N ALA A 211 21.10 31.68 34.07
CA ALA A 211 21.18 30.95 32.80
C ALA A 211 20.61 29.53 32.97
N PHE A 212 19.93 29.05 31.92
CA PHE A 212 19.63 27.65 31.52
C PHE A 212 19.06 27.73 30.07
N PRO A 213 18.92 26.65 29.24
CA PRO A 213 19.17 25.21 29.46
C PRO A 213 19.90 24.50 28.27
N ALA A 214 20.08 23.18 28.33
CA ALA A 214 20.34 22.35 27.14
C ALA A 214 19.55 21.03 27.17
N MET A 215 18.73 20.81 26.14
CA MET A 215 17.90 19.64 25.88
C MET A 215 18.45 18.96 24.61
N GLN A 216 18.95 17.73 24.72
CA GLN A 216 19.41 16.92 23.58
C GLN A 216 18.32 15.95 23.13
N GLN A 217 18.05 15.93 21.83
CA GLN A 217 17.15 15.00 21.17
C GLN A 217 18.02 14.13 20.23
N GLN A 218 18.12 12.83 20.51
CA GLN A 218 18.82 11.85 19.69
C GLN A 218 17.86 11.21 18.67
N THR A 219 18.21 11.32 17.40
CA THR A 219 17.67 10.54 16.28
C THR A 219 18.47 9.24 16.12
N ILE A 220 17.80 8.09 16.05
CA ILE A 220 18.45 6.80 15.76
C ILE A 220 18.02 6.31 14.37
N ALA A 221 19.02 6.01 13.56
CA ALA A 221 18.92 5.45 12.22
C ALA A 221 18.56 3.96 12.23
N ALA A 222 17.79 3.53 11.22
CA ALA A 222 17.32 2.15 11.06
C ALA A 222 18.43 1.22 10.54
N ALA A 223 18.85 0.27 11.37
CA ALA A 223 19.69 -0.86 10.98
C ALA A 223 18.83 -2.08 10.61
N ALA A 224 19.22 -2.78 9.55
CA ALA A 224 18.57 -4.00 9.06
C ALA A 224 18.77 -5.17 10.03
N ASN A 225 17.84 -5.35 10.97
CA ASN A 225 17.77 -6.53 11.84
C ASN A 225 16.80 -7.58 11.26
N PRO A 226 17.11 -8.89 11.38
CA PRO A 226 16.14 -9.95 11.14
C PRO A 226 14.93 -9.76 12.08
N LEU A 227 13.71 -9.95 11.56
CA LEU A 227 12.45 -9.74 12.27
C LEU A 227 12.32 -10.66 13.49
N HIS A 228 12.82 -10.22 14.64
CA HIS A 228 12.61 -10.89 15.92
C HIS A 228 11.31 -10.36 16.55
N LEU A 229 10.16 -10.83 16.04
CA LEU A 229 8.87 -10.52 16.65
C LEU A 229 8.84 -11.10 18.06
N THR A 230 8.49 -10.27 19.04
CA THR A 230 8.30 -10.71 20.43
C THR A 230 7.15 -11.70 20.53
N GLU A 231 7.19 -12.58 21.53
CA GLU A 231 6.13 -13.58 21.75
C GLU A 231 4.76 -12.93 21.93
N GLN A 232 4.71 -11.74 22.53
CA GLN A 232 3.50 -10.93 22.69
C GLN A 232 2.86 -10.55 21.35
N ILE A 233 3.66 -10.23 20.32
CA ILE A 233 3.15 -9.93 18.98
C ILE A 233 2.60 -11.20 18.32
N ARG A 234 3.25 -12.34 18.53
CA ARG A 234 2.83 -13.64 17.98
C ARG A 234 1.53 -14.16 18.62
N SER A 235 1.35 -13.93 19.92
CA SER A 235 0.15 -14.35 20.65
C SER A 235 -1.02 -13.38 20.53
N PHE A 236 -0.81 -12.18 19.97
CA PHE A 236 -1.85 -11.16 19.89
C PHE A 236 -2.96 -11.59 18.94
N THR A 237 -4.18 -11.69 19.47
CA THR A 237 -5.36 -12.06 18.71
C THR A 237 -6.09 -10.79 18.30
N PHE A 238 -6.05 -10.52 17.00
CA PHE A 238 -6.82 -9.44 16.38
C PHE A 238 -8.32 -9.73 16.44
N GLU A 239 -9.10 -8.71 16.79
CA GLU A 239 -10.55 -8.78 16.75
C GLU A 239 -11.00 -9.19 15.33
N SER A 240 -11.81 -10.24 15.23
CA SER A 240 -12.23 -10.74 13.92
C SER A 240 -13.15 -9.77 13.19
N GLN A 241 -13.95 -9.04 13.96
CA GLN A 241 -14.95 -8.11 13.47
C GLN A 241 -15.31 -7.09 14.56
N HIS A 242 -15.10 -5.80 14.30
CA HIS A 242 -15.51 -4.76 15.24
C HIS A 242 -17.01 -4.46 15.12
N ASN A 243 -17.64 -4.22 16.27
CA ASN A 243 -19.04 -3.81 16.32
C ASN A 243 -19.26 -2.35 15.91
N ASN A 244 -18.23 -1.51 16.04
CA ASN A 244 -18.28 -0.09 15.73
C ASN A 244 -16.89 0.43 15.29
N LEU A 245 -16.87 1.59 14.62
CA LEU A 245 -15.62 2.20 14.13
C LEU A 245 -14.72 2.69 15.25
N LYS A 246 -15.29 3.03 16.40
CA LYS A 246 -14.52 3.48 17.57
C LYS A 246 -13.63 2.38 18.13
N GLY A 247 -14.17 1.17 18.31
CA GLY A 247 -13.40 0.01 18.75
C GLY A 247 -12.30 -0.36 17.75
N MET A 248 -12.57 -0.21 16.46
CA MET A 248 -11.56 -0.39 15.40
C MET A 248 -10.41 0.62 15.50
N TRP A 249 -10.73 1.89 15.78
CA TRP A 249 -9.74 2.95 16.01
C TRP A 249 -8.91 2.70 17.29
N GLU A 250 -9.58 2.28 18.36
CA GLU A 250 -8.95 1.99 19.65
C GLU A 250 -7.98 0.80 19.55
N GLU A 251 -8.34 -0.29 18.88
CA GLU A 251 -7.42 -1.41 18.62
C GLU A 251 -6.23 -0.96 17.77
N TRP A 252 -6.48 -0.17 16.71
CA TRP A 252 -5.42 0.28 15.81
C TRP A 252 -4.34 1.10 16.53
N HIS A 253 -4.74 1.97 17.47
CA HIS A 253 -3.82 2.85 18.19
C HIS A 253 -3.45 2.34 19.60
N GLY A 254 -3.93 1.15 19.99
CA GLY A 254 -3.65 0.58 21.30
C GLY A 254 -4.21 1.43 22.44
N LEU A 255 -5.50 1.79 22.36
CA LEU A 255 -6.20 2.63 23.34
C LEU A 255 -7.22 1.83 24.14
N ARG A 256 -7.53 2.31 25.35
CA ARG A 256 -8.58 1.77 26.24
C ARG A 256 -8.46 0.26 26.45
N ASN A 257 -9.39 -0.54 25.90
CA ASN A 257 -9.43 -2.00 26.06
C ASN A 257 -8.27 -2.70 25.34
N TYR A 258 -7.61 -2.00 24.40
CA TYR A 258 -6.46 -2.48 23.65
C TYR A 258 -5.16 -1.79 24.08
N LYS A 259 -5.14 -1.21 25.29
CA LYS A 259 -4.02 -0.39 25.73
C LYS A 259 -2.68 -1.13 25.59
N ASP A 260 -1.78 -0.53 24.82
CA ASP A 260 -0.43 -1.03 24.55
C ASP A 260 -0.37 -2.46 23.99
N MET A 261 -1.42 -2.91 23.29
CA MET A 261 -1.46 -4.19 22.59
C MET A 261 -1.50 -3.99 21.07
N PRO A 262 -0.72 -4.75 20.28
CA PRO A 262 0.31 -5.72 20.70
C PRO A 262 1.58 -5.07 21.30
N MET A 263 1.72 -3.75 21.13
CA MET A 263 2.81 -2.95 21.70
C MET A 263 2.33 -1.52 21.98
N ALA A 264 3.16 -0.70 22.63
CA ALA A 264 2.87 0.72 22.83
C ALA A 264 2.56 1.42 21.49
N GLY A 265 1.40 2.07 21.41
CA GLY A 265 0.88 2.68 20.16
C GLY A 265 0.09 1.73 19.26
N GLY A 266 -0.15 0.50 19.70
CA GLY A 266 -1.02 -0.47 19.04
C GLY A 266 -0.49 -1.04 17.74
N VAL A 267 -1.43 -1.44 16.88
CA VAL A 267 -1.15 -2.00 15.55
C VAL A 267 -0.47 -0.97 14.64
N ALA A 268 -0.77 0.32 14.82
CA ALA A 268 -0.16 1.42 14.09
C ALA A 268 1.36 1.46 14.29
N ALA A 269 1.83 1.37 15.54
CA ALA A 269 3.25 1.34 15.86
C ALA A 269 3.92 0.06 15.33
N LEU A 270 3.22 -1.07 15.37
CA LEU A 270 3.72 -2.33 14.83
C LEU A 270 3.90 -2.27 13.30
N GLU A 271 2.96 -1.62 12.60
CA GLU A 271 3.07 -1.32 11.18
C GLU A 271 4.23 -0.40 10.84
N GLU A 272 4.46 0.63 11.64
CA GLU A 272 5.56 1.56 11.43
C GLU A 272 6.92 0.88 11.61
N LEU A 273 7.06 0.03 12.63
CA LEU A 273 8.34 -0.61 12.97
C LEU A 273 8.69 -1.77 12.03
N HIS A 274 7.71 -2.58 11.64
CA HIS A 274 7.94 -3.85 10.93
C HIS A 274 7.31 -3.91 9.54
N GLY A 275 6.53 -2.92 9.15
CA GLY A 275 5.83 -2.88 7.87
C GLY A 275 4.90 -4.08 7.67
N PRO A 276 4.62 -4.52 6.43
CA PRO A 276 3.70 -5.62 6.19
C PRO A 276 4.25 -7.01 6.56
N LYS A 277 5.52 -7.11 6.97
CA LYS A 277 6.23 -8.39 7.14
C LYS A 277 5.83 -9.16 8.40
N TRP A 278 5.35 -8.47 9.43
CA TRP A 278 4.91 -9.12 10.67
C TRP A 278 3.53 -9.78 10.53
N ARG A 279 2.77 -9.39 9.51
CA ARG A 279 1.38 -9.82 9.32
C ARG A 279 1.34 -11.29 8.90
N GLU A 280 0.60 -12.10 9.65
CA GLU A 280 0.25 -13.44 9.20
C GLU A 280 -0.68 -13.40 7.98
N LYS A 281 -0.61 -14.43 7.13
CA LYS A 281 -1.37 -14.49 5.86
C LYS A 281 -2.89 -14.43 6.05
N ASN A 282 -3.40 -14.98 7.15
CA ASN A 282 -4.82 -14.99 7.54
C ASN A 282 -5.35 -13.59 7.91
N ILE A 283 -4.51 -12.71 8.48
CA ILE A 283 -4.91 -11.38 8.97
C ILE A 283 -4.46 -10.23 8.06
N GLN A 284 -3.53 -10.47 7.14
CA GLN A 284 -2.88 -9.44 6.30
C GLN A 284 -3.88 -8.49 5.64
N GLN A 285 -4.93 -9.02 5.00
CA GLN A 285 -5.94 -8.20 4.33
C GLN A 285 -6.79 -7.38 5.31
N ARG A 286 -7.06 -7.93 6.50
CA ARG A 286 -7.84 -7.26 7.53
C ARG A 286 -7.06 -6.08 8.09
N VAL A 287 -5.80 -6.30 8.47
CA VAL A 287 -4.88 -5.26 8.95
C VAL A 287 -4.73 -4.14 7.91
N SER A 288 -4.53 -4.49 6.62
CA SER A 288 -4.51 -3.49 5.55
C SER A 288 -5.77 -2.63 5.52
N ARG A 289 -6.96 -3.27 5.51
CA ARG A 289 -8.24 -2.55 5.44
C ARG A 289 -8.48 -1.69 6.67
N GLN A 290 -8.11 -2.17 7.85
CA GLN A 290 -8.22 -1.43 9.10
C GLN A 290 -7.38 -0.17 9.05
N GLY A 291 -6.11 -0.28 8.67
CA GLY A 291 -5.22 0.86 8.51
C GLY A 291 -5.76 1.88 7.50
N THR A 292 -6.30 1.42 6.38
CA THR A 292 -6.96 2.31 5.39
C THR A 292 -8.18 3.04 5.97
N ILE A 293 -9.02 2.34 6.73
CA ILE A 293 -10.19 2.95 7.38
C ILE A 293 -9.75 3.98 8.43
N CYS A 294 -8.78 3.65 9.27
CA CYS A 294 -8.25 4.57 10.27
C CYS A 294 -7.59 5.80 9.62
N LEU A 295 -6.85 5.63 8.53
CA LEU A 295 -6.31 6.75 7.75
C LEU A 295 -7.42 7.68 7.24
N ALA A 296 -8.53 7.11 6.74
CA ALA A 296 -9.69 7.89 6.28
C ALA A 296 -10.36 8.68 7.42
N ILE A 297 -10.50 8.06 8.60
CA ILE A 297 -11.06 8.69 9.80
C ILE A 297 -10.18 9.88 10.22
N LYS A 298 -8.85 9.68 10.27
CA LYS A 298 -7.88 10.73 10.59
C LYS A 298 -7.97 11.89 9.59
N LYS A 299 -7.95 11.58 8.29
CA LYS A 299 -8.03 12.58 7.22
C LYS A 299 -9.31 13.41 7.30
N LYS A 300 -10.46 12.78 7.58
CA LYS A 300 -11.72 13.50 7.75
C LYS A 300 -11.74 14.36 9.00
N SER A 301 -11.22 13.85 10.11
CA SER A 301 -11.07 14.60 11.36
C SER A 301 -10.25 15.87 11.16
N GLU A 302 -9.12 15.77 10.44
CA GLU A 302 -8.26 16.91 10.10
C GLU A 302 -8.94 17.88 9.12
N ALA A 303 -9.60 17.37 8.07
CA ALA A 303 -10.25 18.20 7.06
C ALA A 303 -11.46 18.98 7.60
N GLU A 304 -12.22 18.40 8.52
CA GLU A 304 -13.42 19.00 9.09
C GLU A 304 -13.20 19.58 10.49
N SER A 305 -11.95 19.57 11.01
CA SER A 305 -11.60 19.97 12.37
C SER A 305 -12.50 19.33 13.46
N LYS A 306 -12.93 18.09 13.23
CA LYS A 306 -13.77 17.30 14.15
C LYS A 306 -12.91 16.38 14.99
N SER A 307 -13.36 16.02 16.19
CA SER A 307 -12.73 14.95 16.96
C SER A 307 -12.87 13.59 16.26
N ILE A 308 -11.92 12.69 16.48
CA ILE A 308 -11.99 11.30 15.98
C ILE A 308 -13.31 10.63 16.40
N ASP A 309 -13.73 10.84 17.65
CA ASP A 309 -14.97 10.30 18.19
C ASP A 309 -16.20 10.77 17.41
N SER A 310 -16.23 12.05 17.04
CA SER A 310 -17.32 12.61 16.23
C SER A 310 -17.37 11.97 14.84
N VAL A 311 -16.21 11.81 14.18
CA VAL A 311 -16.13 11.16 12.86
C VAL A 311 -16.54 9.69 12.94
N CYS A 312 -16.07 8.96 13.97
CA CYS A 312 -16.44 7.56 14.18
C CYS A 312 -17.94 7.42 14.35
N ASN A 313 -18.57 8.27 15.17
CA ASN A 313 -20.02 8.25 15.38
C ASN A 313 -20.81 8.56 14.11
N GLU A 314 -20.39 9.58 13.35
CA GLU A 314 -21.04 9.97 12.09
C GLU A 314 -21.05 8.83 11.07
N TRP A 315 -19.97 8.09 10.95
CA TRP A 315 -19.86 6.97 10.02
C TRP A 315 -20.30 5.62 10.58
N ASN A 316 -20.59 5.54 11.89
CA ASN A 316 -20.85 4.27 12.53
C ASN A 316 -22.12 3.61 11.99
N GLU A 317 -23.18 4.38 11.76
CA GLU A 317 -24.43 3.86 11.19
C GLU A 317 -24.17 3.24 9.81
N LYS A 318 -23.42 3.94 8.96
CA LYS A 318 -23.06 3.43 7.63
C LYS A 318 -22.26 2.14 7.71
N TYR A 319 -21.29 2.07 8.61
CA TYR A 319 -20.46 0.88 8.77
C TYR A 319 -21.22 -0.29 9.38
N ALA A 320 -21.88 -0.07 10.53
CA ALA A 320 -22.45 -1.13 11.34
C ALA A 320 -23.80 -1.64 10.82
N VAL A 321 -24.64 -0.75 10.28
CA VAL A 321 -26.00 -1.07 9.83
C VAL A 321 -26.00 -1.31 8.32
N ASP A 322 -25.79 -0.27 7.51
CA ASP A 322 -25.94 -0.35 6.04
C ASP A 322 -25.00 -1.36 5.40
N LEU A 323 -23.77 -1.46 5.91
CA LEU A 323 -22.72 -2.31 5.35
C LEU A 323 -22.48 -3.56 6.19
N ASN A 324 -23.32 -3.82 7.20
CA ASN A 324 -23.26 -5.00 8.06
C ASN A 324 -21.84 -5.28 8.59
N LYS A 325 -21.15 -4.24 9.08
CA LYS A 325 -19.79 -4.29 9.64
C LYS A 325 -18.74 -4.84 8.65
N ASN A 326 -19.00 -4.79 7.35
CA ASN A 326 -18.11 -5.29 6.32
C ASN A 326 -17.04 -4.25 5.94
N MET A 327 -15.80 -4.49 6.37
CA MET A 327 -14.68 -3.59 6.13
C MET A 327 -14.37 -3.40 4.63
N ARG A 328 -14.55 -4.44 3.80
CA ARG A 328 -14.29 -4.32 2.35
C ARG A 328 -15.29 -3.36 1.71
N SER A 329 -16.58 -3.54 2.01
CA SER A 329 -17.63 -2.66 1.51
C SER A 329 -17.47 -1.23 2.03
N PHE A 330 -16.99 -1.07 3.27
CA PHE A 330 -16.73 0.25 3.84
C PHE A 330 -15.53 0.95 3.21
N VAL A 331 -14.43 0.24 2.92
CA VAL A 331 -13.32 0.79 2.12
C VAL A 331 -13.82 1.27 0.75
N GLN A 332 -14.66 0.48 0.07
CA GLN A 332 -15.24 0.88 -1.21
C GLN A 332 -16.14 2.13 -1.08
N TYR A 333 -16.92 2.23 0.00
CA TYR A 333 -17.69 3.44 0.30
C TYR A 333 -16.78 4.67 0.51
N LEU A 334 -15.68 4.52 1.24
CA LEU A 334 -14.72 5.61 1.49
C LEU A 334 -13.99 6.04 0.21
N GLN A 335 -13.68 5.09 -0.68
CA GLN A 335 -13.14 5.36 -2.01
C GLN A 335 -14.14 6.16 -2.86
N ASN A 336 -15.40 5.74 -2.90
CA ASN A 336 -16.46 6.45 -3.64
C ASN A 336 -16.72 7.86 -3.10
N LYS A 337 -16.41 8.10 -1.81
CA LYS A 337 -16.52 9.41 -1.16
C LYS A 337 -15.23 10.24 -1.24
N ASN A 338 -14.21 9.77 -1.97
CA ASN A 338 -12.90 10.43 -2.15
C ASN A 338 -12.12 10.68 -0.85
N TRP A 339 -12.43 9.96 0.23
CA TRP A 339 -11.65 10.05 1.46
C TRP A 339 -10.31 9.31 1.32
N ILE A 340 -10.27 8.25 0.51
CA ILE A 340 -9.08 7.46 0.23
C ILE A 340 -8.94 7.22 -1.29
N PRO A 341 -7.72 7.07 -1.82
CA PRO A 341 -7.51 6.84 -3.25
C PRO A 341 -8.10 5.50 -3.72
N VAL A 342 -8.60 5.49 -4.95
CA VAL A 342 -8.94 4.25 -5.66
C VAL A 342 -7.63 3.64 -6.12
N HIS A 343 -7.22 2.52 -5.51
CA HIS A 343 -6.11 1.74 -6.06
C HIS A 343 -6.60 1.08 -7.34
N ALA A 344 -6.06 1.54 -8.48
CA ALA A 344 -6.30 0.99 -9.82
C ALA A 344 -5.72 -0.42 -9.97
#